data_AF-A0A4P5TAR2-F1
#
_entry.id   AF-A0A4P5TAR2-F1
#
_cell.length_a   1.000
_cell.length_b   1.000
_cell.length_c   1.000
_cell.angle_alpha   90.00
_cell.angle_beta   90.00
_cell.angle_gamma   90.00
#
_symmetry.space_group_name_H-M   'P 1'
#
loop_
_entity.id
_entity.type
_entity.pdbx_description
1 polymer ?
#
loop_
_entity_poly.entity_id
_entity_poly.type
_entity_poly.pdbx_seq_one_letter_code
_entity_poly.pdbx_strand_id
1 'polypeptide(L)'
;MTEGANSGIKYFVDESYDSNGKSGVGLEFQILDDAKHPDAKEGVVGNRTLGSLYDLIPSIKVEPRFQKKIGDWNTGRVIVYPDNKVQHWLNGYKVVEYERKSLIYNALVARSKYVKYPGFGAADAGHILIQDHGDNVSFRNIKIRKIN
;
A
#
# COMPACT_ATOMS: atom_id res chain seq x y z
N MET A 1 -10.55 -8.44 8.61
CA MET A 1 -9.47 -9.43 8.47
C MET A 1 -9.40 -10.26 9.74
N THR A 2 -8.82 -11.46 9.67
CA THR A 2 -8.52 -12.32 10.82
C THR A 2 -7.23 -11.90 11.52
N GLU A 3 -6.96 -12.47 12.70
CA GLU A 3 -5.71 -12.24 13.45
C GLU A 3 -4.51 -12.69 12.60
N GLY A 4 -3.44 -11.88 12.60
CA GLY A 4 -2.23 -12.14 11.85
C GLY A 4 -2.36 -12.01 10.33
N ALA A 5 -3.49 -11.56 9.79
CA ALA A 5 -3.70 -11.55 8.34
C ALA A 5 -2.85 -10.51 7.59
N ASN A 6 -2.52 -10.85 6.34
CA ASN A 6 -1.83 -10.01 5.36
C ASN A 6 -2.62 -9.93 4.04
N SER A 7 -2.68 -8.74 3.46
CA SER A 7 -3.24 -8.44 2.15
C SER A 7 -2.78 -7.04 1.72
N GLY A 8 -3.27 -6.56 0.59
CA GLY A 8 -2.93 -5.24 0.09
C GLY A 8 -3.87 -4.78 -1.01
N ILE A 9 -3.99 -3.47 -1.16
CA ILE A 9 -4.58 -2.85 -2.34
C ILE A 9 -3.45 -2.27 -3.17
N LYS A 10 -3.22 -2.87 -4.34
CA LYS A 10 -2.21 -2.40 -5.28
C LYS A 10 -2.80 -1.50 -6.35
N TYR A 11 -2.00 -0.56 -6.82
CA TYR A 11 -2.33 0.39 -7.86
C TYR A 11 -1.07 0.70 -8.69
N PHE A 12 -1.27 1.15 -9.93
CA PHE A 12 -0.21 1.14 -10.96
C PHE A 12 0.43 -0.25 -11.08
N VAL A 13 -0.40 -1.30 -11.04
CA VAL A 13 0.06 -2.65 -11.33
C VAL A 13 0.44 -2.73 -12.80
N ASP A 14 1.66 -3.20 -13.05
CA ASP A 14 2.26 -3.34 -14.37
C ASP A 14 2.56 -4.83 -14.61
N GLU A 15 1.86 -5.40 -15.58
CA GLU A 15 1.95 -6.82 -15.94
C GLU A 15 3.20 -7.15 -16.76
N SER A 16 3.96 -6.14 -17.21
CA SER A 16 5.24 -6.36 -17.87
C SER A 16 6.35 -6.78 -16.89
N TYR A 17 6.17 -6.52 -15.59
CA TYR A 17 7.09 -6.97 -14.57
C TYR A 17 6.89 -8.44 -14.21
N ASP A 18 7.97 -9.19 -14.12
CA ASP A 18 7.94 -10.56 -13.62
C ASP A 18 7.62 -10.60 -12.11
N SER A 19 6.42 -11.09 -11.79
CA SER A 19 5.97 -11.31 -10.42
C SER A 19 6.58 -12.57 -9.77
N ASN A 20 7.31 -13.39 -10.54
CA ASN A 20 7.82 -14.70 -10.13
C ASN A 20 6.71 -15.62 -9.59
N GLY A 21 5.56 -15.62 -10.28
CA GLY A 21 4.37 -16.38 -9.87
C GLY A 21 3.67 -15.85 -8.62
N LYS A 22 4.04 -14.66 -8.13
CA LYS A 22 3.37 -13.99 -7.01
C LYS A 22 2.33 -13.00 -7.51
N SER A 23 1.68 -12.30 -6.58
CA SER A 23 0.79 -11.18 -6.86
C SER A 23 1.44 -10.14 -7.78
N GLY A 24 0.64 -9.54 -8.68
CA GLY A 24 1.08 -8.51 -9.62
C GLY A 24 1.91 -7.39 -8.97
N VAL A 25 2.85 -6.83 -9.74
CA VAL A 25 3.82 -5.86 -9.26
C VAL A 25 3.27 -4.45 -9.45
N GLY A 26 3.17 -3.70 -8.37
CA GLY A 26 2.68 -2.32 -8.36
C GLY A 26 2.86 -1.68 -6.98
N LEU A 27 2.48 -0.41 -6.86
CA LEU A 27 2.45 0.30 -5.57
C LEU A 27 1.35 -0.28 -4.69
N GLU A 28 1.55 -0.26 -3.38
CA GLU A 28 0.72 -1.04 -2.46
C GLU A 28 0.35 -0.24 -1.21
N PHE A 29 -0.95 -0.08 -0.99
CA PHE A 29 -1.52 0.24 0.31
C PHE A 29 -1.56 -1.05 1.12
N GLN A 30 -0.74 -1.12 2.17
CA GLN A 30 -0.61 -2.32 2.97
C GLN A 30 -1.84 -2.58 3.84
N ILE A 31 -2.30 -3.83 3.91
CA ILE A 31 -3.35 -4.30 4.83
C ILE A 31 -2.76 -5.41 5.69
N LEU A 32 -2.51 -5.13 6.96
CA LEU A 32 -1.80 -6.04 7.84
C LEU A 32 -2.34 -5.98 9.27
N ASP A 33 -2.31 -7.11 9.99
CA ASP A 33 -2.32 -7.12 11.45
C ASP A 33 -0.92 -6.76 11.98
N ASP A 34 -0.69 -5.47 12.21
CA ASP A 34 0.58 -4.93 12.72
C ASP A 34 1.06 -5.57 14.03
N ALA A 35 0.13 -6.07 14.86
CA ALA A 35 0.47 -6.61 16.17
C ALA A 35 0.99 -8.04 16.10
N LYS A 36 0.57 -8.81 15.10
CA LYS A 36 0.79 -10.26 15.05
C LYS A 36 1.54 -10.75 13.82
N HIS A 37 1.40 -10.10 12.66
CA HIS A 37 2.07 -10.56 11.46
C HIS A 37 3.57 -10.21 11.49
N PRO A 38 4.49 -11.16 11.22
CA PRO A 38 5.93 -10.94 11.35
C PRO A 38 6.46 -9.82 10.44
N ASP A 39 5.88 -9.64 9.25
CA ASP A 39 6.31 -8.60 8.29
C ASP A 39 6.14 -7.16 8.83
N ALA A 40 5.36 -6.96 9.91
CA ALA A 40 5.26 -5.67 10.59
C ALA A 40 6.58 -5.24 11.26
N LYS A 41 7.46 -6.19 11.57
CA LYS A 41 8.79 -5.98 12.16
C LYS A 41 9.90 -5.88 11.10
N GLU A 42 9.57 -6.22 9.86
CA GLU A 42 10.47 -6.16 8.73
C GLU A 42 10.48 -4.76 8.09
N GLY A 43 11.46 -4.53 7.21
CA GLY A 43 11.62 -3.26 6.53
C GLY A 43 12.28 -2.19 7.40
N VAL A 44 11.95 -0.92 7.14
CA VAL A 44 12.63 0.24 7.75
C VAL A 44 11.60 1.16 8.38
N VAL A 45 11.74 1.41 9.69
CA VAL A 45 10.87 2.33 10.47
C VAL A 45 9.37 1.98 10.29
N GLY A 46 9.05 0.68 10.23
CA GLY A 46 7.67 0.20 10.13
C GLY A 46 7.00 0.43 8.77
N ASN A 47 7.77 0.60 7.68
CA ASN A 47 7.24 0.81 6.32
C ASN A 47 6.49 -0.38 5.70
N ARG A 48 6.32 -1.47 6.46
CA ARG A 48 5.56 -2.67 6.08
C ARG A 48 4.26 -2.86 6.86
N THR A 49 3.85 -1.85 7.60
CA THR A 49 2.67 -1.88 8.46
C THR A 49 1.42 -1.28 7.79
N LEU A 50 0.23 -1.52 8.33
CA LEU A 50 -1.07 -1.10 7.83
C LEU A 50 -1.08 0.36 7.36
N GLY A 51 -1.54 0.57 6.12
CA GLY A 51 -1.68 1.88 5.47
C GLY A 51 -0.38 2.46 4.90
N SER A 52 0.77 1.84 5.13
CA SER A 52 2.05 2.26 4.54
C SER A 52 2.00 2.16 3.02
N LEU A 53 2.87 2.91 2.34
CA LEU A 53 3.31 2.52 1.00
C LEU A 53 4.34 1.41 1.20
N TYR A 54 3.92 0.18 0.96
CA TYR A 54 4.65 -1.02 1.36
C TYR A 54 6.14 -0.97 0.94
N ASP A 55 7.04 -1.21 1.90
CA ASP A 55 8.51 -1.21 1.74
C ASP A 55 9.13 0.13 1.28
N LEU A 56 8.35 1.22 1.22
CA LEU A 56 8.83 2.55 0.79
C LEU A 56 8.60 3.63 1.85
N ILE A 57 7.34 3.88 2.24
CA ILE A 57 6.99 5.01 3.13
C ILE A 57 6.09 4.51 4.26
N PRO A 58 6.52 4.64 5.53
CA PRO A 58 5.70 4.21 6.66
C PRO A 58 4.47 5.08 6.82
N SER A 59 3.36 4.45 7.24
CA SER A 59 2.17 5.17 7.65
C SER A 59 2.38 5.92 8.96
N ILE A 60 1.92 7.17 9.00
CA ILE A 60 1.74 7.88 10.26
C ILE A 60 0.68 7.14 11.07
N LYS A 61 1.05 6.69 12.27
CA LYS A 61 0.14 5.95 13.14
C LYS A 61 -0.88 6.90 13.76
N VAL A 62 -2.16 6.62 13.52
CA VAL A 62 -3.27 7.27 14.21
C VAL A 62 -3.26 6.83 15.68
N GLU A 63 -3.74 7.69 16.58
CA GLU A 63 -3.78 7.36 18.00
C GLU A 63 -4.52 6.02 18.23
N PRO A 64 -4.09 5.18 19.19
CA PRO A 64 -4.66 3.85 19.40
C PRO A 64 -6.18 3.82 19.53
N ARG A 65 -6.80 4.85 20.12
CA ARG A 65 -8.26 4.97 20.27
C ARG A 65 -9.02 5.10 18.94
N PHE A 66 -8.35 5.49 17.86
CA PHE A 66 -8.93 5.60 16.51
C PHE A 66 -8.58 4.41 15.62
N GLN A 67 -7.74 3.49 16.10
CA GLN A 67 -7.46 2.24 15.42
C GLN A 67 -8.60 1.26 15.62
N LYS A 68 -8.98 0.57 14.55
CA LYS A 68 -10.00 -0.48 14.59
C LYS A 68 -9.37 -1.79 15.02
N LYS A 69 -10.12 -2.59 15.78
CA LYS A 69 -9.64 -3.90 16.22
C LYS A 69 -9.66 -4.88 15.06
N ILE A 70 -8.94 -5.98 15.18
CA ILE A 70 -9.10 -7.11 14.26
C ILE A 70 -10.57 -7.58 14.28
N GLY A 71 -11.09 -7.91 13.10
CA GLY A 71 -12.51 -8.18 12.87
C GLY A 71 -13.37 -6.94 12.55
N ASP A 72 -12.96 -5.73 12.97
CA ASP A 72 -13.69 -4.50 12.64
C ASP A 72 -13.39 -4.01 11.22
N TRP A 73 -14.34 -3.27 10.65
CA TRP A 73 -14.19 -2.66 9.33
C TRP A 73 -13.34 -1.39 9.39
N ASN A 74 -12.28 -1.38 8.58
CA ASN A 74 -11.51 -0.19 8.25
C ASN A 74 -12.00 0.42 6.93
N THR A 75 -11.85 1.74 6.79
CA THR A 75 -12.02 2.43 5.51
C THR A 75 -10.66 2.91 5.02
N GLY A 76 -10.14 2.29 3.97
CA GLY A 76 -8.95 2.74 3.26
C GLY A 76 -9.32 3.60 2.04
N ARG A 77 -8.50 4.59 1.72
CA ARG A 77 -8.63 5.37 0.49
C ARG A 77 -7.24 5.74 -0.07
N VAL A 78 -7.04 5.48 -1.35
CA VAL A 78 -5.90 5.98 -2.12
C VAL A 78 -6.40 7.09 -3.04
N ILE A 79 -5.68 8.20 -3.11
CA ILE A 79 -5.96 9.29 -4.05
C ILE A 79 -4.69 9.52 -4.87
N VAL A 80 -4.81 9.48 -6.19
CA VAL A 80 -3.72 9.82 -7.11
C VAL A 80 -4.15 11.05 -7.89
N TYR A 81 -3.40 12.14 -7.75
CA TYR A 81 -3.65 13.42 -8.41
C TYR A 81 -2.96 13.51 -9.78
N PRO A 82 -3.45 14.38 -10.68
CA PRO A 82 -2.85 14.58 -12.01
C PRO A 82 -1.37 15.02 -11.97
N ASP A 83 -0.96 15.69 -10.90
CA ASP A 83 0.40 16.17 -10.66
C ASP A 83 1.33 15.11 -10.04
N ASN A 84 0.96 13.82 -10.12
CA ASN A 84 1.68 12.68 -9.53
C ASN A 84 1.70 12.62 -8.00
N LYS A 85 1.05 13.55 -7.31
CA LYS A 85 0.85 13.44 -5.86
C LYS A 85 -0.04 12.25 -5.54
N VAL A 86 0.31 11.50 -4.49
CA VAL A 86 -0.45 10.36 -4.00
C VAL A 86 -0.64 10.46 -2.50
N GLN A 87 -1.83 10.10 -2.03
CA GLN A 87 -2.16 10.03 -0.61
C GLN A 87 -2.78 8.70 -0.23
N HIS A 88 -2.38 8.17 0.92
CA HIS A 88 -3.09 7.11 1.62
C HIS A 88 -3.87 7.68 2.79
N TRP A 89 -5.10 7.23 2.94
CA TRP A 89 -5.99 7.58 4.03
C TRP A 89 -6.49 6.30 4.69
N LEU A 90 -6.51 6.31 6.03
CA LEU A 90 -7.04 5.23 6.85
C LEU A 90 -8.01 5.82 7.88
N ASN A 91 -9.27 5.37 7.82
CA ASN A 91 -10.35 5.81 8.72
C ASN A 91 -10.51 7.34 8.82
N GLY A 92 -10.32 8.05 7.71
CA GLY A 92 -10.46 9.51 7.64
C GLY A 92 -9.19 10.30 7.96
N TYR A 93 -8.10 9.64 8.36
CA TYR A 93 -6.80 10.27 8.59
C TYR A 93 -5.88 10.07 7.40
N LYS A 94 -5.20 11.13 6.95
CA LYS A 94 -4.12 11.01 5.96
C LYS A 94 -2.89 10.44 6.64
N VAL A 95 -2.43 9.28 6.17
CA VAL A 95 -1.33 8.53 6.80
C VAL A 95 -0.07 8.47 5.95
N VAL A 96 -0.17 8.66 4.64
CA VAL A 96 0.97 8.78 3.72
C VAL A 96 0.67 9.87 2.70
N GLU A 97 1.69 10.65 2.32
CA GLU A 97 1.66 11.57 1.20
C GLU A 97 3.02 11.57 0.50
N TYR A 98 3.05 11.48 -0.82
CA TYR A 98 4.27 11.50 -1.62
C TYR A 98 4.01 11.95 -3.05
N GLU A 99 5.06 12.24 -3.80
CA GLU A 99 4.99 12.58 -5.23
C GLU A 99 5.75 11.52 -6.03
N ARG A 100 5.03 10.78 -6.89
CA ARG A 100 5.65 9.79 -7.79
C ARG A 100 6.59 10.48 -8.76
N LYS A 101 7.58 9.74 -9.27
CA LYS A 101 8.59 10.22 -10.24
C LYS A 101 9.53 11.32 -9.73
N SER A 102 9.31 11.86 -8.54
CA SER A 102 10.22 12.81 -7.90
C SER A 102 11.57 12.16 -7.60
N LEU A 103 12.62 12.98 -7.43
CA LEU A 103 13.95 12.49 -7.03
C LEU A 103 13.91 11.74 -5.69
N ILE A 104 13.09 12.21 -4.75
CA ILE A 104 12.91 11.57 -3.44
C ILE A 104 12.29 10.19 -3.61
N TYR A 105 11.22 10.08 -4.41
CA TYR A 105 10.58 8.80 -4.70
C TYR A 105 11.55 7.81 -5.37
N ASN A 106 12.28 8.26 -6.39
CA ASN A 106 13.25 7.41 -7.09
C ASN A 106 14.37 6.93 -6.16
N ALA A 107 14.82 7.77 -5.22
CA ALA A 107 15.80 7.39 -4.21
C ALA A 107 15.25 6.35 -3.22
N LEU A 108 13.98 6.43 -2.83
CA LEU A 108 13.32 5.41 -2.01
C LEU A 108 13.23 4.08 -2.74
N VAL A 109 12.81 4.09 -4.01
CA VAL A 109 12.72 2.88 -4.85
C VAL A 109 14.09 2.21 -4.97
N ALA A 110 15.14 2.99 -5.23
CA ALA A 110 16.51 2.49 -5.35
C ALA A 110 17.06 1.79 -4.09
N ARG A 111 16.46 2.05 -2.92
CA ARG A 111 16.84 1.44 -1.63
C ARG A 111 15.84 0.39 -1.13
N SER A 112 14.81 0.10 -1.91
CA SER A 112 13.74 -0.86 -1.57
C SER A 112 13.94 -2.20 -2.28
N LYS A 113 13.10 -3.18 -1.95
CA LYS A 113 13.03 -4.44 -2.70
C LYS A 113 12.65 -4.27 -4.18
N TYR A 114 12.12 -3.10 -4.55
CA TYR A 114 11.65 -2.80 -5.91
C TYR A 114 12.75 -2.29 -6.85
N VAL A 115 13.99 -2.13 -6.38
CA VAL A 115 15.13 -1.67 -7.21
C VAL A 115 15.32 -2.50 -8.51
N LYS A 116 14.91 -3.78 -8.49
CA LYS A 116 14.95 -4.69 -9.63
C LYS A 116 13.89 -4.44 -10.72
N TYR A 117 12.94 -3.52 -10.48
CA TYR A 117 11.87 -3.18 -11.41
C TYR A 117 12.13 -1.77 -11.98
N PRO A 118 12.73 -1.64 -13.18
CA PRO A 118 13.03 -0.34 -13.77
C PRO A 118 11.76 0.50 -13.93
N GLY A 119 11.79 1.74 -13.45
CA GLY A 119 10.63 2.63 -13.52
C GLY A 119 9.46 2.26 -12.59
N PHE A 120 9.70 1.47 -11.54
CA PHE A 120 8.66 1.02 -10.62
C PHE A 120 7.73 2.16 -10.16
N GLY A 121 6.42 1.98 -10.40
CA GLY A 121 5.36 2.93 -10.01
C GLY A 121 5.35 4.26 -10.80
N ALA A 122 6.17 4.38 -11.85
CA ALA A 122 6.24 5.58 -12.70
C ALA A 122 5.27 5.55 -13.89
N ALA A 123 4.56 4.44 -14.14
CA ALA A 123 3.56 4.40 -15.21
C ALA A 123 2.44 5.43 -14.99
N ASP A 124 1.91 6.01 -16.07
CA ASP A 124 0.81 6.98 -16.00
C ASP A 124 -0.55 6.32 -15.74
N ALA A 125 -0.66 5.03 -16.07
CA ALA A 125 -1.83 4.21 -15.82
C ALA A 125 -1.39 2.79 -15.44
N GLY A 126 -2.29 2.05 -14.81
CA GLY A 126 -2.10 0.64 -14.48
C GLY A 126 -3.32 0.09 -13.75
N HIS A 127 -3.33 -1.21 -13.51
CA HIS A 127 -4.47 -1.87 -12.86
C HIS A 127 -4.52 -1.60 -11.35
N ILE A 128 -5.70 -1.78 -10.80
CA ILE A 128 -5.92 -1.93 -9.35
C ILE A 128 -6.04 -3.42 -9.07
N LEU A 129 -5.35 -3.89 -8.02
CA LEU A 129 -5.36 -5.29 -7.62
C LEU A 129 -5.65 -5.40 -6.13
N ILE A 130 -6.45 -6.39 -5.76
CA ILE A 130 -6.63 -6.83 -4.37
C ILE A 130 -5.78 -8.08 -4.19
N GLN A 131 -4.84 -8.04 -3.25
CA GLN A 131 -3.92 -9.15 -3.03
C GLN A 131 -4.56 -10.22 -2.15
N ASP A 132 -4.53 -11.47 -2.63
CA ASP A 132 -4.62 -12.65 -1.79
C ASP A 132 -3.20 -13.06 -1.36
N HIS A 133 -2.98 -13.16 -0.05
CA HIS A 133 -1.73 -13.60 0.56
C HIS A 133 -1.91 -14.85 1.43
N GLY A 134 -2.99 -15.63 1.19
CA GLY A 134 -3.30 -16.86 1.91
C GLY A 134 -4.04 -16.65 3.23
N ASP A 135 -4.44 -15.41 3.53
CA ASP A 135 -5.15 -15.02 4.76
C ASP A 135 -6.58 -14.57 4.49
N ASN A 136 -7.44 -14.71 5.50
CA ASN A 136 -8.85 -14.33 5.41
C ASN A 136 -9.05 -12.82 5.57
N VAL A 137 -9.18 -12.13 4.45
CA VAL A 137 -9.50 -10.69 4.38
C VAL A 137 -10.78 -10.46 3.58
N SER A 138 -11.69 -9.66 4.15
CA SER A 138 -12.98 -9.33 3.52
C SER A 138 -12.98 -7.89 3.05
N PHE A 139 -13.57 -7.65 1.87
CA PHE A 139 -13.69 -6.33 1.26
C PHE A 139 -15.15 -6.00 0.97
N ARG A 140 -15.53 -4.73 1.12
CA ARG A 140 -16.85 -4.21 0.72
C ARG A 140 -16.75 -2.73 0.38
N ASN A 141 -17.78 -2.18 -0.27
CA ASN A 141 -17.85 -0.77 -0.64
C ASN A 141 -16.66 -0.28 -1.49
N ILE A 142 -16.17 -1.13 -2.40
CA ILE A 142 -15.10 -0.78 -3.34
C ILE A 142 -15.68 0.18 -4.38
N LYS A 143 -15.18 1.41 -4.39
CA LYS A 143 -15.65 2.48 -5.28
C LYS A 143 -14.46 3.16 -5.90
N ILE A 144 -14.57 3.49 -7.19
CA ILE A 144 -13.57 4.26 -7.93
C ILE A 144 -14.21 5.55 -8.45
N ARG A 145 -13.47 6.65 -8.35
CA ARG A 145 -13.85 7.93 -8.94
C ARG A 145 -12.65 8.50 -9.65
N LYS A 146 -12.76 8.65 -10.97
CA LYS A 146 -11.77 9.41 -11.75
C LYS A 146 -11.78 10.87 -11.28
N ILE A 147 -10.61 11.45 -11.09
CA ILE A 147 -10.45 12.87 -10.77
C ILE A 147 -9.76 13.56 -11.94
N ASN A 148 -10.14 14.81 -12.18
CA ASN A 148 -9.62 15.65 -13.25
C ASN A 148 -8.50 16.55 -12.74
#